data_AF-W1V7K8-F1
#
_entry.id   AF-W1V7K8-F1
#
_cell.length_a   1.000
_cell.length_b   1.000
_cell.length_c   1.000
_cell.angle_alpha   90.00
_cell.angle_beta   90.00
_cell.angle_gamma   90.00
#
_symmetry.space_group_name_H-M   'P 1'
#
loop_
_entity.id
_entity.type
_entity.pdbx_description
1 polymer ?
#
loop_
_entity_poly.entity_id
_entity_poly.type
_entity_poly.pdbx_seq_one_letter_code
_entity_poly.pdbx_strand_id
1 'polypeptide(L)'
;IRHHRQKAALAEAMRLVGEANKYVADTEPFKLKSEEQLPRLATILHTLAQAVADLNLMLSPFLPHAANDVDRILGGAGEIAPMPHIEEVAELDLEVLPAAFDGRDGYPIITGDYTGAPTWGRHEVVVGTPIAKPSPVFVKLDEAIVEEELARYADSRPDDVTGA
;
A
#
# COMPACT_ATOMS: atom_id res chain seq x y z
N ILE A 1 -18.10 9.92 1.09
CA ILE A 1 -18.09 8.51 0.62
C ILE A 1 -19.10 8.22 -0.53
N ARG A 2 -20.23 8.95 -0.66
CA ARG A 2 -21.35 8.67 -1.61
C ARG A 2 -21.08 8.74 -3.14
N HIS A 3 -19.86 9.00 -3.61
CA HIS A 3 -19.60 9.21 -5.05
C HIS A 3 -18.61 8.22 -5.68
N HIS A 4 -18.07 7.25 -4.90
CA HIS A 4 -17.16 6.20 -5.39
C HIS A 4 -16.18 6.69 -6.48
N ARG A 5 -15.31 7.63 -6.10
CA ARG A 5 -14.34 8.28 -7.01
C ARG A 5 -12.93 7.69 -6.88
N GLN A 6 -12.81 6.38 -6.66
CA GLN A 6 -11.53 5.69 -6.42
C GLN A 6 -10.54 5.94 -7.56
N LYS A 7 -11.00 5.81 -8.82
CA LYS A 7 -10.16 6.08 -10.00
C LYS A 7 -9.64 7.52 -10.04
N ALA A 8 -10.48 8.50 -9.70
CA ALA A 8 -10.07 9.91 -9.69
C ALA A 8 -9.11 10.20 -8.52
N ALA A 9 -9.34 9.59 -7.35
CA ALA A 9 -8.45 9.70 -6.21
C ALA A 9 -7.06 9.12 -6.51
N LEU A 10 -7.01 7.92 -7.10
CA LEU A 10 -5.76 7.29 -7.54
C LEU A 10 -5.05 8.15 -8.61
N ALA A 11 -5.79 8.66 -9.60
CA ALA A 11 -5.22 9.52 -10.63
C ALA A 11 -4.59 10.80 -10.04
N GLU A 12 -5.25 11.41 -9.05
CA GLU A 12 -4.73 12.59 -8.38
C GLU A 12 -3.49 12.28 -7.52
N ALA A 13 -3.49 11.15 -6.78
CA ALA A 13 -2.30 10.69 -6.06
C ALA A 13 -1.12 10.45 -7.02
N MET A 14 -1.35 9.79 -8.16
CA MET A 14 -0.33 9.57 -9.18
C MET A 14 0.17 10.87 -9.82
N ARG A 15 -0.70 11.87 -10.00
CA ARG A 15 -0.29 13.21 -10.44
C ARG A 15 0.68 13.85 -9.45
N LEU A 16 0.41 13.75 -8.15
CA LEU A 16 1.30 14.26 -7.11
C LEU A 16 2.64 13.51 -7.03
N VAL A 17 2.65 12.18 -7.25
CA VAL A 17 3.90 11.42 -7.45
C VAL A 17 4.71 12.00 -8.61
N GLY A 18 4.05 12.39 -9.71
CA GLY A 18 4.66 13.09 -10.83
C GLY A 18 5.33 14.40 -10.43
N GLU A 19 4.68 15.22 -9.60
CA GLU A 19 5.26 16.48 -9.08
C GLU A 19 6.48 16.22 -8.19
N ALA A 20 6.45 15.19 -7.33
CA ALA A 20 7.60 14.80 -6.52
C ALA A 20 8.80 14.37 -7.38
N ASN A 21 8.55 13.58 -8.44
CA ASN A 21 9.58 13.20 -9.40
C ASN A 21 10.14 14.40 -10.16
N LYS A 22 9.28 15.34 -10.57
CA LYS A 22 9.71 16.59 -11.19
C LYS A 22 10.60 17.40 -10.25
N TYR A 23 10.27 17.47 -8.96
CA TYR A 23 11.13 18.14 -7.98
C TYR A 23 12.53 17.51 -7.90
N VAL A 24 12.65 16.17 -7.94
CA VAL A 24 13.97 15.50 -8.03
C VAL A 24 14.72 15.92 -9.30
N ALA A 25 14.04 15.94 -10.44
CA ALA A 25 14.63 16.29 -11.73
C ALA A 25 15.09 17.77 -11.78
N ASP A 26 14.30 18.69 -11.25
CA ASP A 26 14.60 20.12 -11.24
C ASP A 26 15.69 20.48 -10.23
N THR A 27 15.78 19.75 -9.10
CA THR A 27 16.76 20.03 -8.04
C THR A 27 18.07 19.25 -8.15
N GLU A 28 18.09 18.17 -8.93
CA GLU A 28 19.24 17.32 -9.22
C GLU A 28 20.14 17.03 -7.98
N PRO A 29 19.59 16.51 -6.86
CA PRO A 29 20.32 16.40 -5.59
C PRO A 29 21.60 15.55 -5.69
N PHE A 30 21.63 14.58 -6.61
CA PHE A 30 22.78 13.72 -6.89
C PHE A 30 24.00 14.46 -7.46
N LYS A 31 23.84 15.71 -7.93
CA LYS A 31 24.94 16.56 -8.37
C LYS A 31 25.52 17.43 -7.25
N LEU A 32 24.82 17.59 -6.12
CA LEU A 32 25.27 18.38 -4.97
C LEU A 32 26.27 17.57 -4.15
N LYS A 33 27.55 17.95 -4.17
CA LYS A 33 28.65 17.15 -3.59
C LYS A 33 29.61 17.94 -2.70
N SER A 34 29.61 19.27 -2.75
CA SER A 34 30.51 20.08 -1.91
C SER A 34 29.94 20.29 -0.50
N GLU A 35 30.82 20.56 0.46
CA GLU A 35 30.43 20.85 1.86
C GLU A 35 29.48 22.05 1.95
N GLU A 36 29.73 23.09 1.16
CA GLU A 36 28.89 24.29 1.07
C GLU A 36 27.46 23.98 0.57
N GLN A 37 27.29 22.90 -0.19
CA GLN A 37 26.00 22.47 -0.73
C GLN A 37 25.23 21.53 0.20
N LEU A 38 25.86 20.99 1.24
CA LEU A 38 25.23 20.03 2.17
C LEU A 38 23.94 20.57 2.81
N PRO A 39 23.85 21.84 3.26
CA PRO A 39 22.60 22.36 3.83
C PRO A 39 21.44 22.37 2.83
N ARG A 40 21.73 22.66 1.55
CA ARG A 40 20.73 22.63 0.48
C ARG A 40 20.31 21.20 0.16
N LEU A 41 21.27 20.27 0.06
CA LEU A 41 21.00 18.86 -0.15
C LEU A 41 20.11 18.28 0.96
N ALA A 42 20.44 18.56 2.23
CA ALA A 42 19.65 18.12 3.37
C ALA A 42 18.20 18.62 3.29
N THR A 43 17.99 19.89 2.92
CA THR A 43 16.64 20.46 2.73
C THR A 43 15.86 19.73 1.63
N ILE A 44 16.50 19.47 0.49
CA ILE A 44 15.88 18.75 -0.64
C ILE A 44 15.49 17.33 -0.21
N LEU A 45 16.42 16.60 0.43
CA LEU A 45 16.18 15.22 0.86
C LEU A 45 15.08 15.14 1.93
N HIS A 46 15.04 16.08 2.87
CA HIS A 46 13.95 16.15 3.85
C HIS A 46 12.60 16.41 3.18
N THR A 47 12.54 17.33 2.23
CA THR A 47 11.32 17.64 1.47
C THR A 47 10.83 16.42 0.70
N LEU A 48 11.75 15.68 0.06
CA LEU A 48 11.45 14.44 -0.64
C LEU A 48 10.96 13.35 0.30
N ALA A 49 11.63 13.15 1.44
CA ALA A 49 11.21 12.18 2.44
C ALA A 49 9.78 12.46 2.93
N GLN A 50 9.45 13.73 3.22
CA GLN A 50 8.10 14.13 3.61
C GLN A 50 7.09 13.88 2.49
N ALA A 51 7.42 14.22 1.24
CA ALA A 51 6.54 13.99 0.10
C ALA A 51 6.27 12.48 -0.10
N VAL A 52 7.29 11.63 0.01
CA VAL A 52 7.12 10.17 -0.09
C VAL A 52 6.25 9.66 1.06
N ALA A 53 6.47 10.08 2.31
CA ALA A 53 5.64 9.68 3.44
C ALA A 53 4.16 10.06 3.25
N ASP A 54 3.89 11.32 2.85
CA ASP A 54 2.53 11.80 2.59
C ASP A 54 1.87 11.01 1.45
N LEU A 55 2.57 10.79 0.33
CA LEU A 55 2.07 10.04 -0.83
C LEU A 55 1.85 8.56 -0.50
N ASN A 56 2.72 7.98 0.33
CA ASN A 56 2.61 6.60 0.77
C ASN A 56 1.31 6.36 1.56
N LEU A 57 0.99 7.28 2.48
CA LEU A 57 -0.28 7.24 3.21
C LEU A 57 -1.48 7.38 2.26
N MET A 58 -1.40 8.28 1.26
CA MET A 58 -2.48 8.47 0.28
C MET A 58 -2.71 7.24 -0.61
N LEU A 59 -1.65 6.51 -0.94
CA LEU A 59 -1.70 5.31 -1.78
C LEU A 59 -2.03 4.05 -0.99
N SER A 60 -1.88 4.07 0.33
CA SER A 60 -2.10 2.91 1.21
C SER A 60 -3.45 2.20 1.05
N PRO A 61 -4.59 2.86 0.76
CA PRO A 61 -5.86 2.17 0.54
C PRO A 61 -5.91 1.40 -0.79
N PHE A 62 -5.00 1.70 -1.72
CA PHE A 62 -4.93 1.07 -3.05
C PHE A 62 -3.79 0.05 -3.13
N LEU A 63 -2.70 0.27 -2.41
CA LEU A 63 -1.47 -0.51 -2.45
C LEU A 63 -0.96 -0.81 -1.02
N PRO A 64 -1.74 -1.54 -0.19
CA PRO A 64 -1.43 -1.67 1.24
C PRO A 64 -0.09 -2.36 1.53
N HIS A 65 0.24 -3.41 0.78
CA HIS A 65 1.53 -4.11 0.90
C HIS A 65 2.71 -3.20 0.59
N ALA A 66 2.67 -2.54 -0.58
CA ALA A 66 3.73 -1.63 -0.99
C ALA A 66 3.86 -0.45 -0.04
N ALA A 67 2.74 0.03 0.53
CA ALA A 67 2.77 1.12 1.50
C ALA A 67 3.54 0.73 2.77
N ASN A 68 3.34 -0.48 3.27
CA ASN A 68 4.10 -1.00 4.41
C ASN A 68 5.58 -1.21 4.07
N ASP A 69 5.90 -1.64 2.84
CA ASP A 69 7.30 -1.81 2.41
C ASP A 69 8.02 -0.47 2.27
N VAL A 70 7.37 0.55 1.71
CA VAL A 70 7.91 1.92 1.64
C VAL A 70 8.12 2.48 3.04
N ASP A 71 7.18 2.28 3.96
CA ASP A 71 7.32 2.74 5.34
C ASP A 71 8.55 2.14 6.02
N ARG A 72 8.78 0.83 5.87
CA ARG A 72 10.00 0.17 6.38
C ARG A 72 11.27 0.73 5.77
N ILE A 73 11.27 1.02 4.47
CA ILE A 73 12.42 1.65 3.79
C ILE A 73 12.71 3.02 4.42
N LEU A 74 11.67 3.81 4.74
CA LEU A 74 11.79 5.11 5.39
C LEU A 74 12.05 5.04 6.91
N GLY A 75 12.24 3.84 7.46
CA GLY A 75 12.57 3.63 8.87
C GLY A 75 11.36 3.43 9.81
N GLY A 76 10.15 3.27 9.25
CA GLY A 76 8.93 2.93 9.98
C GLY A 76 8.77 1.43 10.26
N ALA A 77 7.68 1.06 10.93
CA ALA A 77 7.38 -0.32 11.33
C ALA A 77 6.69 -1.14 10.21
N GLY A 78 6.22 -0.48 9.15
CA GLY A 78 5.40 -1.10 8.11
C GLY A 78 3.96 -1.31 8.57
N GLU A 79 3.41 -0.34 9.32
CA GLU A 79 2.07 -0.38 9.91
C GLU A 79 1.13 0.68 9.33
N ILE A 80 1.49 1.23 8.16
CA ILE A 80 0.67 2.24 7.46
C ILE A 80 -0.68 1.65 7.03
N ALA A 81 -0.70 0.40 6.59
CA ALA A 81 -1.90 -0.33 6.21
C ALA A 81 -1.92 -1.70 6.88
N PRO A 82 -2.52 -1.84 8.07
CA PRO A 82 -2.70 -3.15 8.71
C PRO A 82 -3.37 -4.14 7.75
N MET A 83 -2.79 -5.33 7.60
CA MET A 83 -3.30 -6.32 6.64
C MET A 83 -4.50 -7.09 7.23
N PRO A 84 -5.54 -7.34 6.43
CA PRO A 84 -6.61 -8.23 6.86
C PRO A 84 -6.09 -9.67 6.95
N HIS A 85 -6.68 -10.45 7.84
CA HIS A 85 -6.48 -11.88 7.95
C HIS A 85 -7.83 -12.59 8.06
N ILE A 86 -7.80 -13.90 7.83
CA ILE A 86 -8.97 -14.75 8.01
C ILE A 86 -9.00 -15.23 9.46
N GLU A 87 -10.15 -15.10 10.10
CA GLU A 87 -10.43 -15.63 11.43
C GLU A 87 -11.66 -16.53 11.36
N GLU A 88 -11.59 -17.73 11.96
CA GLU A 88 -12.74 -18.62 12.12
C GLU A 88 -13.53 -18.18 13.35
N VAL A 89 -14.80 -17.83 13.16
CA VAL A 89 -15.69 -17.43 14.26
C VAL A 89 -16.82 -18.43 14.43
N ALA A 90 -17.31 -18.56 15.66
CA ALA A 90 -18.45 -19.40 15.96
C ALA A 90 -19.71 -18.88 15.26
N GLU A 91 -20.57 -19.80 14.81
CA GLU A 91 -21.87 -19.44 14.25
C GLU A 91 -22.74 -18.75 15.31
N LEU A 92 -23.19 -17.53 15.00
CA LEU A 92 -23.85 -16.67 15.97
C LEU A 92 -25.32 -17.08 16.19
N ASP A 93 -25.96 -17.58 15.14
CA ASP A 93 -27.41 -17.81 15.09
C ASP A 93 -27.74 -19.28 14.77
N LEU A 94 -27.18 -20.21 15.54
CA LEU A 94 -27.40 -21.66 15.38
C LEU A 94 -28.88 -22.06 15.30
N GLU A 95 -29.75 -21.33 16.02
CA GLU A 95 -31.19 -21.59 16.09
C GLU A 95 -31.95 -21.20 14.81
N VAL A 96 -31.34 -20.36 13.96
CA VAL A 96 -31.97 -19.79 12.76
C VAL A 96 -31.20 -20.14 11.48
N LEU A 97 -30.22 -21.05 11.59
CA LEU A 97 -29.48 -21.57 10.46
C LEU A 97 -30.44 -22.15 9.41
N PRO A 98 -30.35 -21.69 8.15
CA PRO A 98 -31.05 -22.35 7.06
C PRO A 98 -30.64 -23.82 6.99
N ALA A 99 -31.57 -24.71 6.60
CA ALA A 99 -31.29 -26.15 6.51
C ALA A 99 -30.09 -26.51 5.61
N ALA A 100 -29.74 -25.63 4.66
CA ALA A 100 -28.54 -25.77 3.81
C ALA A 100 -27.21 -25.67 4.59
N PHE A 101 -27.24 -25.13 5.82
CA PHE A 101 -26.10 -24.93 6.69
C PHE A 101 -26.25 -25.66 8.03
N ASP A 102 -27.14 -26.66 8.10
CA ASP A 102 -27.34 -27.47 9.30
C ASP A 102 -26.04 -28.17 9.73
N GLY A 103 -25.75 -28.15 11.03
CA GLY A 103 -24.50 -28.67 11.60
C GLY A 103 -23.28 -27.76 11.44
N ARG A 104 -23.42 -26.55 10.88
CA ARG A 104 -22.34 -25.56 10.87
C ARG A 104 -22.11 -24.99 12.28
N ASP A 105 -20.87 -25.06 12.75
CA ASP A 105 -20.45 -24.54 14.05
C ASP A 105 -19.57 -23.28 13.96
N GLY A 106 -19.11 -22.93 12.76
CA GLY A 106 -18.37 -21.70 12.49
C GLY A 106 -18.23 -21.33 11.01
N TYR A 107 -17.68 -20.15 10.77
CA TYR A 107 -17.38 -19.65 9.43
C TYR A 107 -16.18 -18.68 9.42
N PRO A 108 -15.44 -18.61 8.31
CA PRO A 108 -14.35 -17.66 8.16
C PRO A 108 -14.91 -16.25 7.93
N ILE A 109 -14.31 -15.28 8.61
CA ILE A 109 -14.46 -13.85 8.32
C ILE A 109 -13.13 -13.25 7.94
N ILE A 110 -13.17 -12.18 7.15
CA ILE A 110 -12.00 -11.33 6.89
C ILE A 110 -12.04 -10.18 7.89
N THR A 111 -11.02 -10.09 8.74
CA THR A 111 -10.93 -9.10 9.82
C THR A 111 -9.50 -8.56 9.96
N GLY A 112 -9.27 -7.64 10.90
CA GLY A 112 -7.95 -7.06 11.18
C GLY A 112 -7.98 -6.07 12.35
N ASP A 113 -6.83 -5.89 13.01
CA ASP A 113 -6.66 -4.81 13.99
C ASP A 113 -6.23 -3.53 13.28
N TYR A 114 -7.15 -2.57 13.21
CA TYR A 114 -6.94 -1.27 12.59
C TYR A 114 -6.79 -0.14 13.61
N THR A 115 -6.69 -0.44 14.91
CA THR A 115 -6.61 0.57 15.97
C THR A 115 -5.31 1.38 15.90
N GLY A 116 -4.23 0.78 15.41
CA GLY A 116 -2.93 1.42 15.18
C GLY A 116 -2.80 2.12 13.83
N ALA A 117 -3.82 2.08 12.97
CA ALA A 117 -3.73 2.67 11.64
C ALA A 117 -3.53 4.21 11.74
N PRO A 118 -2.64 4.79 10.92
CA PRO A 118 -2.35 6.21 10.96
C PRO A 118 -3.59 7.06 10.60
N THR A 119 -3.72 8.21 11.27
CA THR A 119 -4.77 9.18 10.97
C THR A 119 -4.56 9.81 9.60
N TRP A 120 -5.64 10.12 8.88
CA TRP A 120 -5.51 10.80 7.59
C TRP A 120 -5.03 12.24 7.75
N GLY A 121 -3.77 12.49 7.40
CA GLY A 121 -3.11 13.78 7.52
C GLY A 121 -1.61 13.65 7.33
N ARG A 122 -0.90 14.78 7.41
CA ARG A 122 0.56 14.77 7.40
C ARG A 122 1.09 14.27 8.75
N HIS A 123 2.01 13.32 8.70
CA HIS A 123 2.88 12.96 9.83
C HIS A 123 4.30 13.41 9.50
N GLU A 124 4.87 14.25 10.35
CA GLU A 124 6.19 14.83 10.07
C GLU A 124 7.30 13.77 10.14
N VAL A 125 8.16 13.76 9.14
CA VAL A 125 9.35 12.91 9.15
C VAL A 125 10.32 13.41 10.21
N VAL A 126 10.63 12.53 11.17
CA VAL A 126 11.54 12.85 12.28
C VAL A 126 12.98 12.92 11.77
N VAL A 127 13.67 14.02 12.05
CA VAL A 127 15.09 14.18 11.71
C VAL A 127 15.93 13.21 12.53
N GLY A 128 16.84 12.49 11.85
CA GLY A 128 17.69 11.49 12.48
C GLY A 128 17.15 10.07 12.42
N THR A 129 15.94 9.85 11.89
CA THR A 129 15.42 8.50 11.61
C THR A 129 16.39 7.73 10.69
N PRO A 130 16.88 6.56 11.11
CA PRO A 130 17.73 5.72 10.26
C PRO A 130 16.97 5.20 9.05
N ILE A 131 17.55 5.35 7.86
CA ILE A 131 17.00 4.82 6.60
C ILE A 131 17.87 3.65 6.16
N ALA A 132 17.25 2.48 5.94
CA ALA A 132 17.95 1.29 5.48
C ALA A 132 18.39 1.44 4.02
N LYS A 133 19.30 0.57 3.56
CA LYS A 133 19.69 0.55 2.16
C LYS A 133 18.44 0.28 1.29
N PRO A 134 18.17 1.09 0.26
CA PRO A 134 16.95 0.96 -0.52
C PRO A 134 16.89 -0.40 -1.22
N SER A 135 15.76 -1.10 -1.05
CA SER A 135 15.37 -2.27 -1.81
C SER A 135 14.23 -1.89 -2.77
N PRO A 136 14.18 -2.44 -4.00
CA PRO A 136 13.06 -2.20 -4.89
C PRO A 136 11.75 -2.70 -4.28
N VAL A 137 10.73 -1.82 -4.20
CA VAL A 137 9.39 -2.19 -3.73
C VAL A 137 8.57 -2.83 -4.85
N PHE A 138 8.75 -2.36 -6.09
CA PHE A 138 8.05 -2.87 -7.26
C PHE A 138 9.02 -3.61 -8.18
N VAL A 139 8.60 -4.79 -8.63
CA VAL A 139 9.30 -5.57 -9.64
C VAL A 139 8.55 -5.42 -10.96
N LYS A 140 9.29 -5.26 -12.06
CA LYS A 140 8.69 -5.20 -13.40
C LYS A 140 8.09 -6.57 -13.72
N LEU A 141 6.83 -6.58 -14.19
CA LEU A 141 6.21 -7.80 -14.70
C LEU A 141 6.82 -8.17 -16.05
N ASP A 142 7.24 -9.43 -16.20
CA ASP A 142 7.68 -9.99 -17.48
C ASP A 142 6.45 -10.29 -18.35
N GLU A 143 6.56 -10.03 -19.65
CA GLU A 143 5.49 -10.33 -20.62
C GLU A 143 5.17 -11.84 -20.64
N ALA A 144 6.17 -12.71 -20.42
CA ALA A 144 5.97 -14.15 -20.35
C ALA A 144 5.05 -14.56 -19.19
N ILE A 145 5.08 -13.86 -18.06
CA ILE A 145 4.19 -14.11 -16.91
C ILE A 145 2.74 -13.83 -17.31
N VAL A 146 2.50 -12.78 -18.11
CA VAL A 146 1.14 -12.45 -18.56
C VAL A 146 0.58 -13.58 -19.43
N GLU A 147 1.37 -14.10 -20.36
CA GLU A 147 0.96 -15.21 -21.23
C GLU A 147 0.69 -16.50 -20.43
N GLU A 148 1.58 -16.83 -19.49
CA GLU A 148 1.43 -18.00 -18.61
C GLU A 148 0.14 -17.92 -17.77
N GLU A 149 -0.10 -16.77 -17.14
CA GLU A 149 -1.30 -16.55 -16.31
C GLU A 149 -2.58 -16.61 -17.15
N LEU A 150 -2.59 -16.01 -18.35
CA LEU A 150 -3.73 -16.08 -19.27
C LEU A 150 -4.01 -17.52 -19.73
N ALA A 151 -2.96 -18.30 -20.01
CA ALA A 151 -3.11 -19.72 -20.37
C ALA A 151 -3.69 -20.53 -19.19
N ARG A 152 -3.23 -20.27 -17.96
CA ARG A 152 -3.77 -20.92 -16.75
C ARG A 152 -5.26 -20.63 -16.55
N TYR A 153 -5.70 -19.40 -16.78
CA TYR A 153 -7.12 -19.02 -16.67
C TYR A 153 -8.00 -19.52 -17.82
N ALA A 154 -7.42 -19.86 -18.98
CA ALA A 154 -8.19 -20.41 -20.09
C ALA A 154 -8.80 -21.79 -19.77
N ASP A 155 -8.16 -22.56 -18.90
CA ASP A 155 -8.58 -23.91 -18.49
C ASP A 155 -9.32 -23.94 -17.12
N SER A 156 -9.39 -22.82 -16.41
CA SER A 156 -10.11 -22.76 -15.13
C SER A 156 -11.62 -22.73 -15.36
N ARG A 157 -12.35 -23.70 -14.79
CA ARG A 157 -13.81 -23.64 -14.70
C ARG A 157 -14.21 -22.62 -13.63
N PRO A 158 -15.38 -21.96 -13.79
CA PRO A 158 -15.89 -21.03 -12.78
C PRO A 158 -16.00 -21.73 -11.42
N ASP A 159 -15.44 -21.11 -10.38
CA ASP A 159 -15.69 -21.50 -9.00
C ASP A 159 -16.98 -20.79 -8.52
N ASP A 160 -17.79 -21.49 -7.74
CA ASP A 160 -19.12 -21.09 -7.27
C ASP A 160 -19.10 -19.80 -6.40
N VAL A 161 -17.90 -19.32 -6.04
CA VAL A 161 -17.68 -18.08 -5.27
C VAL A 161 -17.64 -16.83 -6.17
N THR A 162 -17.19 -16.94 -7.43
CA THR A 162 -17.02 -15.77 -8.32
C THR A 162 -17.96 -15.76 -9.52
N GLY A 163 -18.61 -16.88 -9.86
CA GLY A 163 -19.58 -16.93 -10.96
C GLY A 163 -19.03 -16.45 -12.32
N ALA A 164 -17.71 -16.58 -12.52
CA ALA A 164 -16.98 -16.23 -13.74
C ALA A 164 -16.16 -17.41 -14.20
#